data_AF-A0A3M8H153-F1
#
_entry.id   AF-A0A3M8H153-F1
#
_cell.length_a   1.000
_cell.length_b   1.000
_cell.length_c   1.000
_cell.angle_alpha   90.00
_cell.angle_beta   90.00
_cell.angle_gamma   90.00
#
_symmetry.space_group_name_H-M   'P 1'
#
loop_
_entity.id
_entity.type
_entity.pdbx_description
1 polymer ?
#
loop_
_entity_poly.entity_id
_entity_poly.type
_entity_poly.pdbx_seq_one_letter_code
_entity_poly.pdbx_strand_id
1 'polypeptide(L)'
;MTKEKNVQPLRTAQEIGDMRWALERYASSRDLFLFNLGINTGLRVSDLVPLKVKDVKEKVHLVITEQKNGKTKRFMLPKATREMIEDYIRGMQEEDYLFSSRKG
;
A
#
# COMPACT_ATOMS: atom_id res chain seq x y z
N MET A 1 -1.70 -29.22 16.21
CA MET A 1 -2.70 -28.23 16.64
C MET A 1 -2.26 -26.86 16.12
N THR A 2 -2.97 -26.29 15.15
CA THR A 2 -2.75 -24.92 14.69
C THR A 2 -3.10 -23.97 15.85
N LYS A 3 -2.11 -23.29 16.43
CA LYS A 3 -2.36 -22.22 17.41
C LYS A 3 -3.36 -21.24 16.78
N GLU A 4 -4.46 -20.99 17.49
CA GLU A 4 -5.43 -19.98 17.11
C GLU A 4 -4.69 -18.64 16.99
N LYS A 5 -4.56 -18.13 15.76
CA LYS A 5 -3.93 -16.84 15.53
C LYS A 5 -4.95 -15.78 15.92
N ASN A 6 -4.80 -15.21 17.12
CA ASN A 6 -5.58 -14.05 17.54
C ASN A 6 -5.08 -12.83 16.74
N VAL A 7 -5.74 -12.56 15.62
CA VAL A 7 -5.43 -11.42 14.74
C VAL A 7 -6.38 -10.28 15.08
N GLN A 8 -5.84 -9.22 15.69
CA GLN A 8 -6.58 -8.00 16.01
C GLN A 8 -6.14 -6.86 15.08
N PRO A 9 -7.06 -5.95 14.70
CA PRO A 9 -6.69 -4.75 13.96
C PRO A 9 -5.91 -3.78 14.87
N LEU A 10 -5.10 -2.91 14.27
CA LEU A 10 -4.55 -1.73 14.95
C LEU A 10 -5.69 -0.74 15.16
N ARG A 11 -5.90 -0.26 16.39
CA ARG A 11 -7.07 0.56 16.78
C ARG A 11 -6.70 1.97 17.20
N THR A 12 -5.45 2.17 17.64
CA THR A 12 -4.98 3.43 18.21
C THR A 12 -3.92 4.09 17.33
N ALA A 13 -3.82 5.41 17.42
CA ALA A 13 -2.76 6.15 16.75
C ALA A 13 -1.36 5.73 17.21
N GLN A 14 -1.23 5.32 18.48
CA GLN A 14 0.02 4.79 19.04
C GLN A 14 0.43 3.49 18.33
N GLU A 15 -0.48 2.52 18.20
CA GLU A 15 -0.20 1.25 17.50
C GLU A 15 0.21 1.47 16.04
N ILE A 16 -0.43 2.43 15.36
CA ILE A 16 -0.06 2.81 13.99
C ILE A 16 1.33 3.45 13.96
N GLY A 17 1.63 4.33 14.92
CA GLY A 17 2.92 4.98 15.08
C GLY A 17 4.05 3.98 15.34
N ASP A 18 3.84 3.05 16.26
CA ASP A 18 4.79 1.99 16.61
C ASP A 18 5.07 1.08 15.41
N MET A 19 4.04 0.74 14.63
CA MET A 19 4.20 -0.04 13.41
C MET A 19 4.99 0.71 12.35
N ARG A 20 4.70 2.00 12.11
CA ARG A 20 5.50 2.83 11.19
C ARG A 20 6.95 2.90 11.64
N TRP A 21 7.21 3.14 12.92
CA TRP A 21 8.56 3.20 13.48
C TRP A 21 9.31 1.88 13.29
N ALA A 22 8.65 0.74 13.55
CA ALA A 22 9.24 -0.57 13.36
C ALA A 22 9.58 -0.84 11.87
N LEU A 23 8.69 -0.45 10.94
CA LEU A 23 8.94 -0.59 9.51
C LEU A 23 10.08 0.32 9.03
N GLU A 24 10.13 1.57 9.50
CA GLU A 24 11.23 2.50 9.22
C GLU A 24 12.57 1.98 9.74
N ARG A 25 12.58 1.34 10.92
CA ARG A 25 13.82 0.93 11.58
C ARG A 25 14.36 -0.42 11.12
N TYR A 26 13.48 -1.36 10.81
CA TYR A 26 13.82 -2.77 10.61
C TYR A 26 13.38 -3.35 9.25
N ALA A 27 12.58 -2.63 8.46
CA ALA A 27 12.09 -3.09 7.16
C ALA A 27 12.61 -2.23 6.01
N SER A 28 12.08 -2.48 4.80
CA SER A 28 12.45 -1.71 3.60
C SER A 28 11.52 -0.52 3.38
N SER A 29 11.98 0.48 2.63
CA SER A 29 11.15 1.61 2.18
C SER A 29 9.88 1.15 1.47
N ARG A 30 9.97 0.05 0.71
CA ARG A 30 8.83 -0.63 0.07
C ARG A 30 7.77 -1.06 1.08
N ASP A 31 8.17 -1.67 2.19
CA ASP A 31 7.23 -2.19 3.20
C ASP A 31 6.55 -1.04 3.97
N LEU A 32 7.31 0.01 4.28
CA LEU A 32 6.77 1.25 4.84
C LEU A 32 5.76 1.91 3.89
N PHE A 33 6.10 2.01 2.60
CA PHE A 33 5.22 2.57 1.59
C PHE A 33 3.94 1.72 1.43
N LEU A 34 4.05 0.40 1.43
CA LEU A 34 2.91 -0.52 1.38
C LEU A 34 1.97 -0.29 2.56
N PHE A 35 2.52 -0.16 3.76
CA PHE A 35 1.76 0.10 4.97
C PHE A 35 1.05 1.45 4.90
N ASN A 36 1.77 2.53 4.59
CA ASN A 36 1.20 3.88 4.51
C ASN A 36 0.13 3.99 3.41
N LEU A 37 0.35 3.40 2.23
CA LEU A 37 -0.64 3.37 1.17
C LEU A 37 -1.87 2.55 1.58
N GLY A 38 -1.66 1.39 2.20
CA GLY A 38 -2.74 0.52 2.66
C GLY A 38 -3.66 1.17 3.69
N ILE A 39 -3.10 1.82 4.72
CA ILE A 39 -3.92 2.50 5.75
C ILE A 39 -4.64 3.74 5.19
N ASN A 40 -4.03 4.46 4.25
CA ASN A 40 -4.63 5.66 3.65
C ASN A 40 -5.76 5.33 2.66
N THR A 41 -5.70 4.15 2.02
CA THR A 41 -6.67 3.74 0.99
C THR A 41 -7.70 2.71 1.48
N GLY A 42 -7.40 2.00 2.57
CA GLY A 42 -8.25 0.92 3.10
C GLY A 42 -8.32 -0.30 2.19
N LEU A 43 -7.35 -0.45 1.27
CA LEU A 43 -7.30 -1.54 0.31
C LEU A 43 -6.79 -2.83 0.93
N ARG A 44 -7.24 -3.97 0.38
CA ARG A 44 -6.68 -5.26 0.75
C ARG A 44 -5.29 -5.41 0.15
N VAL A 45 -4.41 -6.10 0.87
CA VAL A 45 -3.04 -6.36 0.40
C VAL A 45 -3.03 -7.05 -0.97
N SER A 46 -3.95 -7.98 -1.23
CA SER A 46 -4.08 -8.66 -2.53
C SER A 46 -4.36 -7.71 -3.70
N ASP A 47 -5.04 -6.59 -3.43
CA ASP A 47 -5.36 -5.58 -4.44
C ASP A 47 -4.22 -4.55 -4.59
N LEU A 48 -3.40 -4.38 -3.56
CA LEU A 48 -2.23 -3.46 -3.57
C LEU A 48 -1.03 -4.05 -4.31
N VAL A 49 -0.71 -5.33 -4.08
CA VAL A 49 0.48 -5.99 -4.63
C VAL A 49 0.59 -5.90 -6.16
N PRO A 50 -0.48 -6.07 -6.97
CA PRO A 50 -0.36 -6.00 -8.42
C PRO A 50 -0.29 -4.58 -9.00
N LEU A 51 -0.39 -3.53 -8.18
CA LEU A 51 -0.37 -2.15 -8.66
C LEU A 51 0.97 -1.79 -9.31
N LYS A 52 0.87 -1.06 -10.42
CA LYS A 52 2.02 -0.53 -11.15
C LYS A 52 2.09 0.99 -11.05
N VAL A 53 3.23 1.56 -11.41
CA VAL A 53 3.46 3.01 -11.42
C VAL A 53 2.40 3.73 -12.24
N LYS A 54 2.05 3.23 -13.43
CA LYS A 54 0.99 3.82 -14.28
C LYS A 54 -0.40 3.85 -13.64
N ASP A 55 -0.64 3.05 -12.60
CA ASP A 55 -1.92 3.01 -11.91
C ASP A 55 -2.07 4.18 -10.94
N VAL A 56 -0.96 4.76 -10.47
CA VAL A 56 -0.92 5.79 -9.43
C VAL A 56 -0.30 7.13 -9.87
N LYS A 57 0.62 7.11 -10.86
CA LYS A 57 1.35 8.28 -11.35
C LYS A 57 0.40 9.34 -11.89
N GLU A 58 0.54 10.57 -11.38
CA GLU A 58 -0.26 11.75 -11.76
C GLU A 58 -1.78 11.57 -11.60
N LYS A 59 -2.23 10.61 -10.79
CA LYS A 59 -3.65 10.36 -10.57
C LYS A 59 -4.16 10.98 -9.28
N VAL A 60 -5.33 11.60 -9.38
CA VAL A 60 -6.10 12.05 -8.20
C VAL A 60 -6.92 10.91 -7.59
N HIS A 61 -7.18 9.86 -8.37
CA HIS A 61 -7.96 8.72 -7.93
C HIS A 61 -7.27 7.41 -8.31
N LEU A 62 -7.24 6.49 -7.35
CA LEU A 62 -6.84 5.10 -7.59
C LEU A 62 -8.07 4.30 -7.99
N VAL A 63 -8.00 3.62 -9.13
CA VAL A 63 -9.08 2.80 -9.65
C VAL A 63 -8.64 1.35 -9.57
N ILE A 64 -9.38 0.54 -8.81
CA ILE A 64 -9.06 -0.88 -8.59
C ILE A 64 -10.28 -1.71 -8.91
N THR A 65 -10.08 -2.77 -9.68
CA THR A 65 -11.07 -3.81 -9.90
C THR A 65 -10.82 -4.90 -8.85
N GLU A 66 -11.73 -5.01 -7.87
CA GLU A 66 -11.63 -6.01 -6.81
C GLU A 66 -11.66 -7.42 -7.41
N GLN A 67 -10.66 -8.24 -7.11
CA GLN A 67 -10.57 -9.60 -7.65
C GLN A 67 -11.76 -10.50 -7.28
N LYS A 68 -12.33 -10.29 -6.08
CA LYS A 68 -13.37 -11.17 -5.53
C LYS A 68 -14.71 -11.07 -6.26
N ASN A 69 -15.08 -9.89 -6.74
CA ASN A 69 -16.42 -9.60 -7.24
C ASN A 69 -16.42 -8.89 -8.61
N GLY A 70 -15.24 -8.57 -9.17
CA GLY A 70 -15.09 -7.87 -10.43
C GLY A 70 -15.56 -6.41 -10.41
N LYS A 71 -15.87 -5.84 -9.23
CA LYS A 71 -16.36 -4.46 -9.13
C LYS A 71 -15.20 -3.49 -9.13
N THR A 72 -15.30 -2.48 -9.99
CA THR A 72 -14.37 -1.36 -10.03
C THR A 72 -14.74 -0.34 -8.95
N LYS A 73 -13.78 -0.02 -8.08
CA LYS A 73 -13.87 1.02 -7.06
C LYS A 73 -12.90 2.14 -7.37
N ARG A 74 -13.32 3.36 -7.01
CA ARG A 74 -12.54 4.59 -7.17
C ARG A 74 -12.27 5.18 -5.81
N PHE A 75 -11.00 5.29 -5.45
CA PHE A 75 -10.53 5.84 -4.18
C PHE A 75 -9.89 7.20 -4.44
N MET A 76 -10.32 8.23 -3.72
CA MET A 76 -9.65 9.53 -3.78
C MET A 76 -8.29 9.43 -3.09
N LEU A 77 -7.25 9.98 -3.73
CA LEU A 77 -5.91 10.10 -3.14
C LEU A 77 -5.75 11.52 -2.57
N PRO A 78 -5.73 11.68 -1.23
CA PRO A 78 -5.44 12.95 -0.60
C PRO A 78 -4.10 13.52 -1.08
N LYS A 79 -3.93 14.85 -1.01
CA LYS A 79 -2.70 15.52 -1.44
C LYS A 79 -1.44 14.91 -0.80
N ALA A 80 -1.45 14.69 0.51
CA ALA A 80 -0.34 14.07 1.23
C ALA A 80 0.00 12.66 0.73
N THR A 81 -1.01 11.85 0.37
CA THR A 81 -0.79 10.52 -0.20
C THR A 81 -0.20 10.61 -1.61
N ARG A 82 -0.61 11.61 -2.42
CA ARG A 82 -0.04 11.82 -3.76
C ARG A 82 1.43 12.24 -3.69
N GLU A 83 1.77 13.17 -2.80
CA GLU A 83 3.17 13.58 -2.59
C GLU A 83 4.04 12.40 -2.15
N MET A 84 3.53 11.56 -1.23
CA MET A 84 4.21 10.32 -0.82
C MET A 84 4.39 9.33 -1.99
N ILE A 85 3.38 9.19 -2.85
CA ILE A 85 3.47 8.34 -4.06
C ILE A 85 4.52 8.87 -5.01
N GLU A 86 4.48 10.17 -5.33
CA GLU A 86 5.40 10.83 -6.27
C GLU A 86 6.86 10.69 -5.81
N ASP A 87 7.11 10.81 -4.51
CA ASP A 87 8.44 10.61 -3.96
C ASP A 87 8.91 9.14 -4.09
N TYR A 88 8.03 8.18 -3.82
CA TYR A 88 8.34 6.75 -3.89
C TYR A 88 8.61 6.27 -5.32
N ILE A 89 7.83 6.74 -6.31
CA ILE A 89 7.95 6.28 -7.71
C ILE A 89 9.06 7.01 -8.49
N ARG A 90 9.84 7.87 -7.83
CA ARG A 90 10.89 8.66 -8.48
C ARG A 90 11.93 7.74 -9.11
N GLY A 91 12.06 7.80 -10.43
CA GLY A 91 12.99 6.97 -11.20
C GLY A 91 12.46 5.59 -11.60
N MET A 92 11.23 5.24 -11.24
CA MET A 92 10.56 4.02 -11.70
C MET A 92 9.90 4.23 -13.08
N GLN A 93 9.80 3.16 -13.85
CA GLN A 93 9.08 3.13 -15.13
C GLN A 93 7.60 2.81 -14.92
N GLU A 94 6.76 3.16 -15.90
CA GLU A 94 5.30 3.02 -15.80
C GLU A 94 4.82 1.58 -15.59
N GLU A 95 5.58 0.62 -16.12
CA GLU A 95 5.30 -0.81 -16.10
C GLU A 95 5.82 -1.51 -14.84
N ASP A 96 6.62 -0.82 -14.04
CA ASP A 96 7.18 -1.34 -12.81
C ASP A 96 6.08 -1.57 -11.78
N TYR A 97 6.17 -2.69 -11.06
CA TYR A 97 5.34 -2.94 -9.89
C TYR A 97 5.75 -2.03 -8.75
N LEU A 98 4.77 -1.42 -8.07
CA LEU A 98 5.02 -0.65 -6.85
C LEU A 98 5.66 -1.51 -5.75
N PHE A 99 5.34 -2.80 -5.75
CA PHE A 99 5.76 -3.76 -4.74
C PHE A 99 6.37 -5.02 -5.37
N SER A 100 7.52 -4.88 -6.02
CA SER A 100 8.22 -6.02 -6.61
C SER A 100 8.69 -7.05 -5.58
N SER A 101 8.64 -8.32 -5.97
CA SER A 101 9.19 -9.43 -5.20
C SER A 101 10.73 -9.41 -5.27
N ARG A 102 11.38 -9.88 -4.21
CA ARG A 102 12.85 -10.08 -4.20
C ARG A 102 13.31 -11.18 -5.16
N LYS A 103 12.40 -12.03 -5.64
CA LYS A 103 12.74 -13.22 -6.43
C LYS A 103 12.44 -13.12 -7.92
N GLY A 104 11.86 -12.02 -8.41
CA GLY A 104 11.45 -11.91 -9.81
C GLY A 104 10.33 -12.89 -10.14
#